data_AF-A0A4V2JH94-F1
#
_entry.id   AF-A0A4V2JH94-F1
#
_cell.length_a   1.000
_cell.length_b   1.000
_cell.length_c   1.000
_cell.angle_alpha   90.00
_cell.angle_beta   90.00
_cell.angle_gamma   90.00
#
_symmetry.space_group_name_H-M   'P 1'
#
loop_
_entity.id
_entity.type
_entity.pdbx_description
1 polymer ?
#
loop_
_entity_poly.entity_id
_entity_poly.type
_entity_poly.pdbx_seq_one_letter_code
_entity_poly.pdbx_strand_id
1 'polypeptide(L)'
;MFQSKKDWAFDQNILAQSIKLTNWREAAFVLNFTDREYQAFDLDTVIAAKGNKPAAEKSSSLESFLGQDFLDCIVGDVNLSYDSKLRWLTMNGEFVVTKFSIPHKIGLKITAPNTDGNDRNILNSEVFHYRMDSSPEELLSLGYGYTEAELRKARAKVAKSFHLDTTDVKDDFLIQLQNMRMQEFNNAFDELKVKFKKP
;
A
#
# COMPACT_ATOMS: atom_id res chain seq x y z
N MET A 1 -4.18 3.00 6.76
CA MET A 1 -5.05 3.97 6.05
C MET A 1 -6.00 3.24 5.12
N PHE A 2 -7.15 3.80 4.76
CA PHE A 2 -8.05 3.11 3.84
C PHE A 2 -8.87 4.05 2.96
N GLN A 3 -9.26 3.56 1.79
CA GLN A 3 -10.30 4.15 0.96
C GLN A 3 -11.56 3.31 1.09
N SER A 4 -12.72 3.93 1.35
CA SER A 4 -13.99 3.21 1.50
C SER A 4 -14.99 3.50 0.38
N LYS A 5 -15.81 2.52 0.00
CA LYS A 5 -16.91 2.65 -0.98
C LYS A 5 -18.11 1.77 -0.61
N LYS A 6 -19.32 2.24 -0.95
CA LYS A 6 -20.57 1.48 -0.77
C LYS A 6 -20.80 0.60 -1.98
N ASP A 7 -20.86 -0.72 -1.76
CA ASP A 7 -21.14 -1.77 -2.74
C ASP A 7 -20.77 -1.41 -4.19
N TRP A 8 -19.49 -1.09 -4.42
CA TRP A 8 -19.09 -0.59 -5.72
C TRP A 8 -19.08 -1.73 -6.75
N ALA A 9 -19.39 -1.40 -8.01
CA ALA A 9 -19.22 -2.32 -9.14
C ALA A 9 -18.02 -1.89 -9.99
N PHE A 10 -18.01 -0.62 -10.40
CA PHE A 10 -16.91 0.01 -11.13
C PHE A 10 -16.79 1.48 -10.73
N ASP A 11 -15.58 1.94 -10.44
CA ASP A 11 -15.29 3.34 -10.13
C ASP A 11 -13.85 3.70 -10.51
N GLN A 12 -13.65 4.54 -11.51
CA GLN A 12 -12.31 4.99 -11.92
C GLN A 12 -11.59 5.80 -10.82
N ASN A 13 -12.34 6.47 -9.94
CA ASN A 13 -11.73 7.20 -8.82
C ASN A 13 -11.12 6.25 -7.81
N ILE A 14 -11.66 5.03 -7.64
CA ILE A 14 -11.08 4.04 -6.72
C ILE A 14 -9.71 3.58 -7.23
N LEU A 15 -9.54 3.45 -8.54
CA LEU A 15 -8.26 3.13 -9.16
C LEU A 15 -7.25 4.25 -8.90
N ALA A 16 -7.62 5.48 -9.22
CA ALA A 16 -6.77 6.65 -9.00
C ALA A 16 -6.38 6.82 -7.52
N GLN A 17 -7.33 6.64 -6.60
CA GLN A 17 -7.08 6.70 -5.16
C GLN A 17 -6.18 5.56 -4.69
N SER A 18 -6.39 4.33 -5.19
CA SER A 18 -5.55 3.18 -4.85
C SER A 18 -4.11 3.40 -5.31
N ILE A 19 -3.90 3.91 -6.53
CA ILE A 19 -2.57 4.27 -7.04
C ILE A 19 -1.91 5.32 -6.14
N LYS A 20 -2.64 6.37 -5.72
CA LYS A 20 -2.10 7.38 -4.78
C LYS A 20 -1.73 6.80 -3.42
N LEU A 21 -2.53 5.87 -2.90
CA LEU A 21 -2.29 5.20 -1.62
C LEU A 21 -1.10 4.24 -1.64
N THR A 22 -0.56 3.91 -2.82
CA THR A 22 0.62 3.03 -2.93
C THR A 22 1.80 3.56 -2.14
N ASN A 23 1.89 4.86 -1.85
CA ASN A 23 2.92 5.45 -1.00
C ASN A 23 3.02 4.81 0.41
N TRP A 24 1.91 4.22 0.88
CA TRP A 24 1.79 3.49 2.13
C TRP A 24 1.17 2.11 1.92
N ARG A 25 1.50 1.46 0.79
CA ARG A 25 0.91 0.19 0.33
C ARG A 25 0.85 -0.87 1.44
N GLU A 26 1.90 -0.96 2.25
CA GLU A 26 2.08 -1.93 3.33
C GLU A 26 1.19 -1.63 4.56
N ALA A 27 0.57 -0.45 4.59
CA ALA A 27 -0.34 -0.03 5.65
C ALA A 27 -1.68 0.49 5.11
N ALA A 28 -2.02 0.19 3.85
CA ALA A 28 -3.19 0.71 3.18
C ALA A 28 -4.03 -0.36 2.49
N PHE A 29 -5.35 -0.22 2.56
CA PHE A 29 -6.31 -1.13 1.95
C PHE A 29 -7.57 -0.41 1.44
N VAL A 30 -8.42 -1.11 0.71
CA VAL A 30 -9.73 -0.63 0.27
C VAL A 30 -10.84 -1.38 1.01
N LEU A 31 -11.78 -0.63 1.58
CA LEU A 31 -12.95 -1.14 2.29
C LEU A 31 -14.21 -1.03 1.42
N ASN A 32 -14.81 -2.17 1.06
CA ASN A 32 -16.16 -2.23 0.53
C ASN A 32 -17.14 -2.43 1.68
N PHE A 33 -18.21 -1.66 1.74
CA PHE A 33 -19.32 -1.91 2.65
C PHE A 33 -20.58 -2.23 1.85
N THR A 34 -21.13 -3.42 2.09
CA THR A 34 -22.39 -3.90 1.52
C THR A 34 -23.44 -3.95 2.63
N ASP A 35 -24.69 -4.24 2.28
CA ASP A 35 -25.74 -4.42 3.28
C ASP A 35 -25.55 -5.70 4.13
N ARG A 36 -24.62 -6.59 3.75
CA ARG A 36 -24.40 -7.89 4.41
C ARG A 36 -23.07 -7.98 5.16
N GLU A 37 -22.03 -7.35 4.62
CA GLU A 37 -20.67 -7.49 5.12
C GLU A 37 -19.77 -6.31 4.76
N TYR A 38 -18.66 -6.23 5.49
CA TYR A 38 -17.53 -5.35 5.24
C TYR A 38 -16.38 -6.16 4.66
N GLN A 39 -15.95 -5.84 3.44
CA GLN A 39 -14.90 -6.55 2.73
C GLN A 39 -13.65 -5.66 2.61
N ALA A 40 -12.49 -6.20 2.91
CA ALA A 40 -11.19 -5.57 2.74
C ALA A 40 -10.47 -6.14 1.51
N PHE A 41 -9.78 -5.27 0.78
CA PHE A 41 -8.98 -5.61 -0.40
C PHE A 41 -7.63 -4.91 -0.35
N ASP A 42 -6.57 -5.64 -0.70
CA ASP A 42 -5.25 -5.05 -0.91
C ASP A 42 -5.26 -4.08 -2.10
N LEU A 43 -4.42 -3.05 -2.05
CA LEU A 43 -4.31 -2.07 -3.13
C LEU A 43 -3.96 -2.73 -4.48
N ASP A 44 -3.01 -3.66 -4.49
CA ASP A 44 -2.58 -4.35 -5.72
C ASP A 44 -3.75 -5.05 -6.42
N THR A 45 -4.63 -5.68 -5.63
CA THR A 45 -5.80 -6.39 -6.13
C THR A 45 -6.79 -5.42 -6.79
N VAL A 46 -7.00 -4.26 -6.18
CA VAL A 46 -7.89 -3.21 -6.73
C VAL A 46 -7.29 -2.56 -7.98
N ILE A 47 -5.97 -2.29 -7.97
CA ILE A 47 -5.26 -1.71 -9.12
C ILE A 47 -5.31 -2.70 -10.30
N ALA A 48 -5.03 -3.98 -10.06
CA ALA A 48 -5.13 -5.03 -11.08
C ALA A 48 -6.56 -5.21 -11.63
N ALA A 49 -7.59 -4.87 -10.85
CA ALA A 49 -8.99 -4.88 -11.28
C ALA A 49 -9.41 -3.63 -12.07
N LYS A 50 -8.53 -2.63 -12.20
CA LYS A 50 -8.72 -1.43 -13.04
C LYS A 50 -10.01 -0.65 -12.73
N GLY A 51 -10.33 -0.53 -11.43
CA GLY A 51 -11.53 0.16 -10.95
C GLY A 51 -12.78 -0.72 -10.87
N ASN A 52 -12.75 -1.95 -11.41
CA ASN A 52 -13.80 -2.94 -11.15
C ASN A 52 -13.66 -3.48 -9.72
N LYS A 53 -14.78 -3.89 -9.11
CA LYS A 53 -14.75 -4.64 -7.85
C LYS A 53 -14.07 -6.00 -8.09
N PRO A 54 -12.99 -6.32 -7.34
CA PRO A 54 -12.39 -7.65 -7.42
C PRO A 54 -13.38 -8.73 -7.02
N ALA A 55 -13.18 -9.96 -7.50
CA ALA A 55 -13.99 -11.10 -7.10
C ALA A 55 -13.95 -11.30 -5.57
N ALA A 56 -15.05 -11.78 -4.97
CA ALA A 56 -15.19 -11.96 -3.53
C ALA A 56 -14.11 -12.86 -2.91
N GLU A 57 -13.62 -13.85 -3.67
CA GLU A 57 -12.51 -14.74 -3.28
C GLU A 57 -11.19 -14.00 -3.04
N LYS A 58 -11.06 -12.77 -3.56
CA LYS A 58 -9.89 -11.90 -3.38
C LYS A 58 -10.13 -10.84 -2.30
N SER A 59 -11.15 -11.03 -1.48
CA SER A 59 -11.48 -10.15 -0.36
C SER A 59 -11.41 -10.94 0.94
N SER A 60 -11.02 -10.26 2.01
CA SER A 60 -11.17 -10.75 3.38
C SER A 60 -12.33 -10.00 4.05
N SER A 61 -12.98 -10.61 5.04
CA SER A 61 -13.88 -9.83 5.89
C SER A 61 -13.05 -8.81 6.68
N LEU A 62 -13.63 -7.64 6.98
CA LEU A 62 -12.92 -6.62 7.76
C LEU A 62 -12.47 -7.16 9.13
N GLU A 63 -13.26 -8.04 9.75
CA GLU A 63 -12.88 -8.70 10.99
C GLU A 63 -11.64 -9.58 10.82
N SER A 64 -11.60 -10.44 9.79
CA SER A 64 -10.45 -11.29 9.51
C SER A 64 -9.20 -10.46 9.19
N PHE A 65 -9.38 -9.40 8.40
CA PHE A 65 -8.30 -8.47 8.06
C PHE A 65 -7.74 -7.76 9.30
N LEU A 66 -8.61 -7.24 10.17
CA LEU A 66 -8.15 -6.60 11.41
C LEU A 66 -7.54 -7.60 12.39
N GLY A 67 -8.10 -8.82 12.46
CA GLY A 67 -7.67 -9.83 13.42
C GLY A 67 -6.39 -10.57 13.04
N GLN A 68 -6.19 -10.85 11.76
CA GLN A 68 -5.03 -11.58 11.25
C GLN A 68 -4.02 -10.58 10.70
N ASP A 69 -4.38 -9.84 9.65
CA ASP A 69 -3.40 -9.02 8.94
C ASP A 69 -2.91 -7.82 9.75
N PHE A 70 -3.81 -7.12 10.46
CA PHE A 70 -3.42 -5.95 11.24
C PHE A 70 -2.78 -6.30 12.59
N LEU A 71 -3.36 -7.22 13.36
CA LEU A 71 -2.80 -7.59 14.68
C LEU A 71 -1.50 -8.39 14.55
N ASP A 72 -1.35 -9.24 13.53
CA ASP A 72 -0.08 -9.94 13.27
C ASP A 72 0.98 -9.02 12.64
N CYS A 73 0.69 -7.71 12.53
CA CYS A 73 1.56 -6.69 11.97
C CYS A 73 1.98 -6.99 10.52
N ILE A 74 1.14 -7.70 9.75
CA ILE A 74 1.31 -7.91 8.31
C ILE A 74 0.93 -6.62 7.55
N VAL A 75 -0.06 -5.89 8.07
CA VAL A 75 -0.49 -4.59 7.55
C VAL A 75 -0.46 -3.54 8.66
N GLY A 76 0.36 -2.51 8.48
CA GLY A 76 0.59 -1.46 9.46
C GLY A 76 2.08 -1.23 9.70
N ASP A 77 2.43 -0.03 10.15
CA ASP A 77 3.81 0.34 10.42
C ASP A 77 3.86 1.16 11.71
N VAL A 78 4.75 0.81 12.64
CA VAL A 78 4.92 1.51 13.92
C VAL A 78 5.39 2.96 13.74
N ASN A 79 6.02 3.25 12.60
CA ASN A 79 6.47 4.58 12.22
C ASN A 79 5.37 5.37 11.52
N LEU A 80 4.27 4.74 11.08
CA LEU A 80 3.11 5.42 10.49
C LEU A 80 2.11 5.81 11.58
N SER A 81 1.85 7.11 11.72
CA SER A 81 0.88 7.62 12.71
C SER A 81 0.05 8.77 12.18
N TYR A 82 -1.15 8.94 12.75
CA TYR A 82 -2.04 10.03 12.41
C TYR A 82 -2.65 10.67 13.66
N ASP A 83 -2.30 11.92 13.91
CA ASP A 83 -2.93 12.77 14.93
C ASP A 83 -3.05 14.21 14.40
N SER A 84 -4.13 14.50 13.66
CA SER A 84 -4.36 15.74 12.88
C SER A 84 -3.35 16.03 11.74
N LYS A 85 -2.22 15.34 11.76
CA LYS A 85 -1.18 15.28 10.74
C LYS A 85 -0.83 13.81 10.50
N LEU A 86 -0.45 13.49 9.28
CA LEU A 86 0.07 12.16 8.93
C LEU A 86 1.60 12.21 9.01
N ARG A 87 2.19 11.25 9.74
CA ARG A 87 3.65 11.12 9.92
C ARG A 87 4.10 9.70 9.59
N TRP A 88 5.25 9.57 8.93
CA TRP A 88 5.87 8.29 8.63
C TRP A 88 7.39 8.38 8.48
N LEU A 89 8.09 7.26 8.66
CA LEU A 89 9.49 7.09 8.30
C LEU A 89 9.59 6.77 6.81
N THR A 90 10.51 7.41 6.11
CA THR A 90 10.71 7.24 4.67
C THR A 90 11.79 6.21 4.38
N MET A 91 11.84 5.67 3.14
CA MET A 91 12.91 4.75 2.70
C MET A 91 14.32 5.33 2.83
N ASN A 92 14.47 6.65 2.95
CA ASN A 92 15.75 7.32 3.15
C ASN A 92 16.11 7.50 4.64
N GLY A 93 15.29 6.99 5.56
CA GLY A 93 15.49 7.10 7.01
C GLY A 93 15.03 8.43 7.63
N GLU A 94 14.28 9.26 6.90
CA GLU A 94 13.77 10.54 7.42
C GLU A 94 12.33 10.41 7.92
N PHE A 95 12.01 10.93 9.12
CA PHE A 95 10.62 11.12 9.54
C PHE A 95 10.02 12.38 8.90
N VAL A 96 9.03 12.18 8.04
CA VAL A 96 8.29 13.26 7.39
C VAL A 96 6.89 13.41 7.97
N VAL A 97 6.36 14.64 7.94
CA VAL A 97 5.01 14.94 8.38
C VAL A 97 4.29 15.87 7.40
N THR A 98 3.00 15.64 7.20
CA THR A 98 2.17 16.50 6.34
C THR A 98 0.75 16.72 6.88
N LYS A 99 0.08 17.77 6.40
CA LYS A 99 -1.29 18.09 6.79
C LYS A 99 -2.26 17.17 6.04
N PHE A 100 -2.78 16.17 6.74
CA PHE A 100 -3.75 15.24 6.17
C PHE A 100 -5.09 15.42 6.89
N SER A 101 -6.19 15.55 6.15
CA SER A 101 -7.53 15.70 6.71
C SER A 101 -8.43 14.60 6.16
N ILE A 102 -9.00 13.80 7.06
CA ILE A 102 -9.93 12.73 6.70
C ILE A 102 -11.34 13.18 7.08
N PRO A 103 -12.30 13.27 6.12
CA PRO A 103 -13.64 13.77 6.40
C PRO A 103 -14.47 12.86 7.34
N HIS A 104 -14.15 11.56 7.39
CA HIS A 104 -14.80 10.59 8.25
C HIS A 104 -13.77 9.76 9.01
N LYS A 105 -13.89 9.69 10.35
CA LYS A 105 -12.94 8.98 11.21
C LYS A 105 -13.61 7.78 11.88
N ILE A 106 -13.01 6.60 11.71
CA ILE A 106 -13.18 5.48 12.63
C ILE A 106 -11.93 5.49 13.50
N GLY A 107 -12.10 5.72 14.81
CA GLY A 107 -10.99 5.81 15.75
C GLY A 107 -10.82 4.50 16.51
N LEU A 108 -9.71 3.80 16.27
CA LEU A 108 -9.21 2.77 17.20
C LEU A 108 -8.20 3.47 18.12
N LYS A 109 -8.51 3.55 19.42
CA LYS A 109 -7.60 4.17 20.40
C LYS A 109 -6.54 3.14 20.79
N ILE A 110 -5.43 3.17 20.07
CA ILE A 110 -4.23 2.38 20.36
C ILE A 110 -3.18 3.35 20.91
N THR A 111 -2.66 3.09 22.10
CA THR A 111 -1.60 3.93 22.68
C THR A 111 -0.27 3.39 22.19
N ALA A 112 0.36 4.06 21.22
CA ALA A 112 1.72 3.76 20.79
C ALA A 112 2.74 4.25 21.84
N PRO A 113 3.92 3.61 21.96
CA PRO A 113 5.03 4.17 22.74
C PRO A 113 5.43 5.54 22.19
N ASN A 114 5.96 6.40 23.06
CA ASN A 114 6.17 7.83 22.80
C ASN A 114 7.05 8.05 21.54
N THR A 115 6.49 8.68 20.51
CA THR A 115 7.19 8.98 19.24
C THR A 115 7.54 10.47 19.19
N ASP A 116 8.48 10.93 20.00
CA ASP A 116 8.96 12.32 19.90
C ASP A 116 9.98 12.46 18.76
N GLY A 117 9.83 13.50 17.92
CA GLY A 117 10.79 13.91 16.87
C GLY A 117 10.21 13.95 15.44
N ASN A 118 10.42 15.05 14.71
CA ASN A 118 10.18 15.11 13.26
C ASN A 118 11.42 15.70 12.62
N ASP A 119 11.95 15.06 11.58
CA ASP A 119 13.12 15.57 10.86
C ASP A 119 12.69 16.65 9.85
N ARG A 120 11.51 16.47 9.22
CA ARG A 120 11.07 17.35 8.13
C ARG A 120 9.54 17.52 8.05
N ASN A 121 9.09 18.76 7.84
CA ASN A 121 7.73 19.05 7.39
C ASN A 121 7.72 19.10 5.86
N ILE A 122 6.81 18.37 5.20
CA ILE A 122 6.68 18.34 3.74
C ILE A 122 5.32 18.87 3.29
N LEU A 123 5.27 19.42 2.07
CA LEU A 123 4.00 19.83 1.46
C LEU A 123 3.20 18.60 1.02
N ASN A 124 1.86 18.73 1.00
CA ASN A 124 0.98 17.65 0.54
C ASN A 124 1.27 17.21 -0.91
N SER A 125 1.75 18.13 -1.76
CA SER A 125 2.14 17.83 -3.14
C SER A 125 3.40 16.96 -3.22
N GLU A 126 4.24 16.95 -2.19
CA GLU A 126 5.52 16.23 -2.19
C GLU A 126 5.41 14.81 -1.63
N VAL A 127 4.27 14.45 -1.02
CA VAL A 127 4.05 13.17 -0.30
C VAL A 127 4.53 11.96 -1.11
N PHE A 128 4.29 11.96 -2.41
CA PHE A 128 4.60 10.83 -3.30
C PHE A 128 6.10 10.64 -3.57
N HIS A 129 6.94 11.61 -3.21
CA HIS A 129 8.40 11.49 -3.24
C HIS A 129 8.98 10.90 -1.95
N TYR A 130 8.14 10.70 -0.93
CA TYR A 130 8.53 10.18 0.38
C TYR A 130 7.74 8.90 0.64
N ARG A 131 8.12 7.80 -0.01
CA ARG A 131 7.53 6.48 0.27
C ARG A 131 7.80 6.09 1.72
N MET A 132 6.81 5.48 2.37
CA MET A 132 7.00 4.77 3.64
C MET A 132 8.16 3.77 3.53
N ASP A 133 8.97 3.70 4.58
CA ASP A 133 10.03 2.71 4.67
C ASP A 133 9.45 1.29 4.54
N SER A 134 10.15 0.42 3.83
CA SER A 134 9.72 -0.96 3.57
C SER A 134 10.92 -1.77 3.11
N SER A 135 11.08 -2.96 3.68
CA SER A 135 12.08 -3.92 3.23
C SER A 135 11.79 -4.44 1.81
N PRO A 136 12.80 -4.92 1.06
CA PRO A 136 12.59 -5.54 -0.24
C PRO A 136 11.61 -6.72 -0.19
N GLU A 137 11.61 -7.50 0.90
CA GLU A 137 10.67 -8.59 1.13
C GLU A 137 9.22 -8.09 1.26
N GLU A 138 8.98 -7.02 2.02
CA GLU A 138 7.64 -6.42 2.17
C GLU A 138 7.14 -5.81 0.86
N LEU A 139 8.02 -5.11 0.12
CA LEU A 139 7.71 -4.55 -1.20
C LEU A 139 7.22 -5.64 -2.17
N LEU A 140 7.76 -6.85 -2.08
CA LEU A 140 7.34 -7.98 -2.91
C LEU A 140 6.34 -8.91 -2.23
N SER A 141 5.90 -8.59 -1.02
CA SER A 141 4.97 -9.38 -0.21
C SER A 141 5.43 -10.84 -0.05
N LEU A 142 6.73 -11.02 0.24
CA LEU A 142 7.36 -12.32 0.43
C LEU A 142 7.34 -12.75 1.90
N GLY A 143 7.00 -14.01 2.15
CA GLY A 143 7.11 -14.60 3.49
C GLY A 143 8.54 -14.98 3.85
N TYR A 144 8.79 -15.26 5.13
CA TYR A 144 10.10 -15.74 5.60
C TYR A 144 10.51 -17.04 4.90
N GLY A 145 11.79 -17.14 4.49
CA GLY A 145 12.33 -18.35 3.85
C GLY A 145 11.88 -18.59 2.41
N TYR A 146 11.38 -17.57 1.73
CA TYR A 146 10.94 -17.66 0.33
C TYR A 146 12.01 -18.24 -0.60
N THR A 147 11.55 -18.93 -1.63
CA THR A 147 12.37 -19.55 -2.69
C THR A 147 12.59 -18.59 -3.87
N GLU A 148 13.57 -18.90 -4.73
CA GLU A 148 13.78 -18.12 -5.96
C GLU A 148 12.54 -18.12 -6.88
N ALA A 149 11.81 -19.24 -6.92
CA ALA A 149 10.57 -19.36 -7.69
C ALA A 149 9.48 -18.41 -7.17
N GLU A 150 9.34 -18.30 -5.85
CA GLU A 150 8.42 -17.37 -5.21
C GLU A 150 8.81 -15.91 -5.44
N LEU A 151 10.11 -15.59 -5.36
CA LEU A 151 10.63 -14.25 -5.69
C LEU A 151 10.25 -13.84 -7.13
N ARG A 152 10.44 -14.73 -8.11
CA ARG A 152 10.06 -14.49 -9.51
C ARG A 152 8.54 -14.34 -9.67
N LYS A 153 7.77 -15.17 -8.98
CA LYS A 153 6.29 -15.12 -9.01
C LYS A 153 5.78 -13.81 -8.40
N ALA A 154 6.36 -13.36 -7.30
CA ALA A 154 6.03 -12.08 -6.65
C ALA A 154 6.30 -10.91 -7.60
N ARG A 155 7.49 -10.85 -8.22
CA ARG A 155 7.80 -9.82 -9.23
C ARG A 155 6.77 -9.81 -10.36
N ALA A 156 6.42 -10.97 -10.90
CA ALA A 156 5.45 -11.07 -11.98
C ALA A 156 4.05 -10.57 -11.56
N LYS A 157 3.61 -10.88 -10.33
CA LYS A 157 2.33 -10.41 -9.77
C LYS A 157 2.31 -8.88 -9.67
N VAL A 158 3.37 -8.29 -9.12
CA VAL A 158 3.46 -6.84 -8.96
C VAL A 158 3.59 -6.16 -10.33
N ALA A 159 4.43 -6.68 -11.22
CA ALA A 159 4.55 -6.17 -12.59
C ALA A 159 3.20 -6.13 -13.30
N LYS A 160 2.40 -7.20 -13.20
CA LYS A 160 1.05 -7.25 -13.78
C LYS A 160 0.09 -6.20 -13.22
N SER A 161 0.28 -5.77 -11.98
CA SER A 161 -0.59 -4.81 -11.31
C SER A 161 -0.20 -3.35 -11.65
N PHE A 162 1.09 -3.09 -11.90
CA PHE A 162 1.62 -1.73 -12.08
C PHE A 162 2.08 -1.41 -13.51
N HIS A 163 2.02 -2.36 -14.44
CA HIS A 163 2.43 -2.11 -15.83
C HIS A 163 1.49 -1.13 -16.52
N LEU A 164 2.02 -0.09 -17.17
CA LEU A 164 1.20 0.97 -17.78
C LEU A 164 0.23 0.44 -18.84
N ASP A 165 0.67 -0.49 -19.68
CA ASP A 165 -0.20 -1.13 -20.69
C ASP A 165 -1.38 -1.88 -20.07
N THR A 166 -1.33 -2.15 -18.77
CA THR A 166 -2.42 -2.80 -18.04
C THR A 166 -3.36 -1.80 -17.39
N THR A 167 -3.11 -0.49 -17.40
CA THR A 167 -4.01 0.49 -16.80
C THR A 167 -4.42 1.55 -17.81
N ASP A 168 -5.74 1.76 -18.02
CA ASP A 168 -6.29 2.80 -18.92
C ASP A 168 -6.16 4.23 -18.33
N VAL A 169 -5.17 4.44 -17.46
CA VAL A 169 -4.91 5.69 -16.76
C VAL A 169 -4.26 6.67 -17.74
N LYS A 170 -4.88 7.83 -17.93
CA LYS A 170 -4.40 8.91 -18.80
C LYS A 170 -3.80 10.09 -18.04
N ASP A 171 -3.82 10.04 -16.73
CA ASP A 171 -3.31 11.11 -15.86
C ASP A 171 -1.79 10.96 -15.74
N ASP A 172 -1.05 11.95 -16.22
CA ASP A 172 0.42 11.94 -16.25
C ASP A 172 1.04 11.76 -14.86
N PHE A 173 0.42 12.34 -13.84
CA PHE A 173 0.90 12.22 -12.47
C PHE A 173 0.73 10.78 -11.96
N LEU A 174 -0.41 10.13 -12.24
CA LEU A 174 -0.62 8.72 -11.87
C LEU A 174 0.31 7.78 -12.64
N ILE A 175 0.57 8.05 -13.92
CA ILE A 175 1.53 7.31 -14.75
C ILE A 175 2.94 7.41 -14.14
N GLN A 176 3.39 8.63 -13.80
CA GLN A 176 4.67 8.84 -13.13
C GLN A 176 4.77 8.07 -11.82
N LEU A 177 3.70 8.10 -11.01
CA LEU A 177 3.67 7.37 -9.75
C LEU A 177 3.78 5.87 -9.97
N GLN A 178 3.04 5.28 -10.92
CA GLN A 178 3.16 3.85 -11.24
C GLN A 178 4.56 3.47 -11.70
N ASN A 179 5.19 4.30 -12.54
CA ASN A 179 6.57 4.08 -12.99
C ASN A 179 7.57 4.09 -11.82
N MET A 180 7.43 5.06 -10.90
CA MET A 180 8.26 5.10 -9.69
C MET A 180 8.10 3.83 -8.87
N ARG A 181 6.85 3.37 -8.63
CA ARG A 181 6.60 2.12 -7.88
C ARG A 181 7.19 0.91 -8.60
N MET A 182 7.02 0.81 -9.93
CA MET A 182 7.60 -0.28 -10.72
C MET A 182 9.13 -0.32 -10.59
N GLN A 183 9.79 0.84 -10.58
CA GLN A 183 11.23 0.93 -10.38
C GLN A 183 11.65 0.44 -9.00
N GLU A 184 10.93 0.84 -7.94
CA GLU A 184 11.15 0.36 -6.57
C GLU A 184 11.05 -1.17 -6.48
N PHE A 185 10.02 -1.77 -7.09
CA PHE A 185 9.85 -3.22 -7.11
C PHE A 185 10.95 -3.95 -7.90
N ASN A 186 11.43 -3.37 -9.00
CA ASN A 186 12.56 -3.93 -9.74
C ASN A 186 13.86 -3.87 -8.92
N ASN A 187 14.12 -2.76 -8.23
CA ASN A 187 15.28 -2.61 -7.35
C ASN A 187 15.22 -3.65 -6.22
N ALA A 188 14.08 -3.79 -5.55
CA ALA A 188 13.86 -4.80 -4.51
C ALA A 188 14.10 -6.23 -5.03
N PHE A 189 13.59 -6.54 -6.22
CA PHE A 189 13.83 -7.84 -6.85
C PHE A 189 15.31 -8.09 -7.13
N ASP A 190 16.01 -7.10 -7.69
CA ASP A 190 17.42 -7.24 -8.03
C ASP A 190 18.31 -7.41 -6.79
N GLU A 191 18.00 -6.70 -5.70
CA GLU A 191 18.64 -6.87 -4.41
C GLU A 191 18.45 -8.29 -3.85
N LEU A 192 17.21 -8.76 -3.78
CA LEU A 192 16.91 -10.10 -3.25
C LEU A 192 17.44 -11.23 -4.13
N LYS A 193 17.54 -11.01 -5.45
CA LYS A 193 18.06 -12.01 -6.40
C LYS A 193 19.53 -12.33 -6.14
N VAL A 194 20.31 -11.42 -5.56
CA VAL A 194 21.72 -11.68 -5.22
C VAL A 194 21.85 -12.88 -4.27
N LYS A 195 20.89 -13.07 -3.35
CA LYS A 195 20.88 -14.20 -2.38
C LYS A 195 20.85 -15.59 -3.03
N PHE A 196 20.39 -15.70 -4.29
CA PHE A 196 20.25 -16.96 -5.02
C PHE A 196 21.34 -17.18 -6.07
N LYS A 197 22.22 -16.20 -6.30
CA LYS A 197 23.38 -16.42 -7.16
C LYS A 197 24.35 -17.33 -6.40
N LYS A 198 24.62 -18.52 -6.95
CA LYS A 198 25.71 -19.34 -6.45
C LYS A 198 27.02 -18.54 -6.57
N PRO A 199 27.89 -18.58 -5.54
CA PRO A 199 29.21 -17.95 -5.61
C PRO A 199 30.05 -18.48 -6.78
#